data_AF-A0A7K4W2W0-F1
#
_entry.id   AF-A0A7K4W2W0-F1
#
_cell.length_a   1.000
_cell.length_b   1.000
_cell.length_c   1.000
_cell.angle_alpha   90.00
_cell.angle_beta   90.00
_cell.angle_gamma   90.00
#
_symmetry.space_group_name_H-M   'P 1'
#
loop_
_entity.id
_entity.type
_entity.pdbx_description
1 polymer ?
#
loop_
_entity_poly.entity_id
_entity_poly.type
_entity_poly.pdbx_seq_one_letter_code
_entity_poly.pdbx_strand_id
1 'polypeptide(L)'
;MDSVVDEAAQALLQRVWNPPEFIRKAASQTLGIMVENVTPSRALTALMDSGIQYRHGLVRKCAAQHLLTVMEKIGAKKLAATPVRAERLLRLTAKLAQDCYKDTRYYGAKMLNLLMSHQKFNRLLEQFVSTHDL
;
A
#
# COMPACT_ATOMS: atom_id res chain seq x y z
N MET A 1 0.13 16.38 -14.72
CA MET A 1 -0.87 16.00 -13.69
C MET A 1 -0.34 14.89 -12.78
N ASP A 2 0.45 13.94 -13.27
CA ASP A 2 0.93 12.83 -12.43
C ASP A 2 1.76 13.27 -11.22
N SER A 3 2.64 14.26 -11.35
CA SER A 3 3.47 14.73 -10.21
C SER A 3 2.65 15.32 -9.06
N VAL A 4 1.52 15.97 -9.36
CA VAL A 4 0.66 16.61 -8.35
C VAL A 4 0.10 15.60 -7.35
N VAL A 5 -0.25 14.39 -7.81
CA VAL A 5 -0.76 13.33 -6.93
C VAL A 5 0.34 12.81 -6.01
N ASP A 6 1.57 12.67 -6.52
CA ASP A 6 2.71 12.23 -5.70
C ASP A 6 3.09 13.28 -4.66
N GLU A 7 3.18 14.55 -5.07
CA GLU A 7 3.46 15.68 -4.20
C GLU A 7 2.39 15.83 -3.12
N ALA A 8 1.11 15.73 -3.48
CA ALA A 8 0.01 15.78 -2.53
C ALA A 8 0.03 14.60 -1.56
N ALA A 9 0.24 13.37 -2.05
CA ALA A 9 0.36 12.18 -1.20
C ALA A 9 1.51 12.35 -0.20
N GLN A 10 2.68 12.77 -0.67
CA GLN A 10 3.86 12.98 0.17
C GLN A 10 3.61 14.08 1.22
N ALA A 11 3.08 15.22 0.81
CA ALA A 11 2.79 16.34 1.71
C ALA A 11 1.80 15.95 2.80
N LEU A 12 0.72 15.23 2.47
CA LEU A 12 -0.28 14.76 3.43
C LEU A 12 0.30 13.72 4.39
N LEU A 13 1.06 12.75 3.89
CA LEU A 13 1.71 11.71 4.71
C LEU A 13 2.70 12.31 5.73
N GLN A 14 3.41 13.38 5.38
CA GLN A 14 4.28 14.09 6.33
C GLN A 14 3.49 14.71 7.51
N ARG A 15 2.21 15.05 7.31
CA ARG A 15 1.34 15.63 8.34
C ARG A 15 0.65 14.59 9.21
N VAL A 16 0.84 13.29 8.95
CA VAL A 16 0.17 12.20 9.69
C VAL A 16 0.84 11.86 11.02
N TRP A 17 2.08 12.30 11.31
CA TRP A 17 2.79 11.87 12.53
C TRP A 17 3.16 12.98 13.53
N ASN A 18 3.59 14.15 13.06
CA ASN A 18 4.11 15.21 13.95
C ASN A 18 3.03 16.19 14.49
N PRO A 19 2.06 16.65 13.69
CA PRO A 19 1.09 17.65 14.13
C PRO A 19 0.12 17.18 15.24
N PRO A 20 -0.64 18.10 15.86
CA PRO A 20 -1.76 17.76 16.74
C PRO A 20 -2.74 16.77 16.10
N GLU A 21 -3.45 16.02 16.94
CA GLU A 21 -4.29 14.91 16.48
C GLU A 21 -5.34 15.32 15.43
N PHE A 22 -5.95 16.49 15.57
CA PHE A 22 -6.94 16.99 14.61
C PHE A 22 -6.32 17.19 13.21
N ILE A 23 -5.08 17.66 13.11
CA ILE A 23 -4.37 17.80 11.84
C ILE A 23 -3.99 16.44 11.27
N ARG A 24 -3.56 15.49 12.11
CA ARG A 24 -3.25 14.12 11.64
C ARG A 24 -4.49 13.45 11.05
N LYS A 25 -5.64 13.59 11.72
CA LYS A 25 -6.94 13.10 11.25
C LYS A 25 -7.34 13.76 9.94
N ALA A 26 -7.27 15.10 9.86
CA ALA A 26 -7.57 15.83 8.64
C ALA A 26 -6.66 15.41 7.48
N ALA A 27 -5.35 15.27 7.71
CA ALA A 27 -4.40 14.83 6.69
C ALA A 27 -4.73 13.43 6.16
N SER A 28 -5.04 12.48 7.04
CA SER A 28 -5.46 11.13 6.63
C SER A 28 -6.79 11.14 5.87
N GLN A 29 -7.76 11.94 6.29
CA GLN A 29 -9.05 12.07 5.60
C GLN A 29 -8.88 12.67 4.20
N THR A 30 -8.11 13.76 4.08
CA THR A 30 -7.80 14.40 2.80
C THR A 30 -7.06 13.44 1.87
N LEU A 31 -6.14 12.63 2.40
CA LEU A 31 -5.46 11.59 1.61
C LEU A 31 -6.47 10.56 1.07
N GLY A 32 -7.44 10.15 1.88
CA GLY A 32 -8.54 9.29 1.46
C GLY A 32 -9.37 9.90 0.32
N ILE A 33 -9.78 11.16 0.46
CA ILE A 33 -10.53 11.89 -0.58
C ILE A 33 -9.71 11.96 -1.87
N MET A 34 -8.42 12.29 -1.80
CA MET A 34 -7.55 12.32 -2.97
C MET A 34 -7.51 10.95 -3.67
N VAL A 35 -7.32 9.88 -2.92
CA VAL A 35 -7.30 8.49 -3.42
C VAL A 35 -8.61 8.10 -4.11
N GLU A 36 -9.74 8.63 -3.64
CA GLU A 36 -11.06 8.38 -4.24
C GLU A 36 -11.31 9.16 -5.53
N ASN A 37 -10.64 10.30 -5.73
CA ASN A 37 -10.86 11.19 -6.86
C ASN A 37 -9.85 11.03 -8.01
N VAL A 38 -8.85 10.16 -7.86
CA VAL A 38 -7.91 9.80 -8.94
C VAL A 38 -8.15 8.37 -9.41
N THR A 39 -7.55 8.00 -10.55
CA THR A 39 -7.67 6.61 -11.01
C THR A 39 -7.03 5.65 -9.99
N PRO A 40 -7.62 4.46 -9.76
CA PRO A 40 -7.07 3.51 -8.78
C PRO A 40 -5.61 3.14 -9.05
N SER A 41 -5.24 2.97 -10.33
CA SER A 41 -3.84 2.69 -10.70
C SER A 41 -2.90 3.84 -10.36
N ARG A 42 -3.36 5.09 -10.44
CA ARG A 42 -2.54 6.25 -10.07
C ARG A 42 -2.35 6.34 -8.56
N ALA A 43 -3.43 6.17 -7.79
CA ALA A 43 -3.39 6.13 -6.33
C ALA A 43 -2.48 4.99 -5.83
N LEU A 44 -2.55 3.82 -6.47
CA LEU A 44 -1.71 2.67 -6.15
C LEU A 44 -0.22 3.04 -6.23
N THR A 45 0.21 3.58 -7.37
CA THR A 45 1.61 3.99 -7.59
C THR A 45 2.06 5.04 -6.58
N ALA A 46 1.26 6.11 -6.39
CA ALA A 46 1.61 7.19 -5.46
C ALA A 46 1.80 6.69 -4.02
N LEU A 47 0.91 5.81 -3.54
CA LEU A 47 1.00 5.23 -2.18
C LEU A 47 2.15 4.23 -2.02
N MET A 48 2.44 3.44 -3.06
CA MET A 48 3.58 2.50 -3.06
C MET A 48 4.93 3.21 -3.02
N ASP A 49 5.05 4.34 -3.73
CA ASP A 49 6.30 5.10 -3.84
C ASP A 49 6.52 5.98 -2.60
N SER A 50 5.48 6.65 -2.11
CA SER A 50 5.61 7.61 -1.00
C SER A 50 5.39 6.97 0.37
N GLY A 51 4.33 6.20 0.62
CA GLY A 51 3.86 5.93 1.98
C GLY A 51 4.57 4.82 2.74
N ILE A 52 4.96 3.74 2.06
CA ILE A 52 5.44 2.51 2.73
C ILE A 52 6.93 2.57 3.07
N GLN A 53 7.66 3.49 2.43
CA GLN A 53 9.09 3.68 2.68
C GLN A 53 9.37 4.58 3.89
N TYR A 54 8.36 5.19 4.51
CA TYR A 54 8.55 6.05 5.68
C TYR A 54 9.04 5.26 6.91
N ARG A 55 9.99 5.86 7.64
CA ARG A 55 10.49 5.32 8.92
C ARG A 55 9.43 5.32 10.03
N HIS A 56 8.48 6.26 9.98
CA HIS A 56 7.49 6.43 11.04
C HIS A 56 6.28 5.52 10.86
N GLY A 57 5.95 4.73 11.89
CA GLY A 57 4.89 3.72 11.79
C GLY A 57 3.48 4.27 11.57
N LEU A 58 3.14 5.43 12.14
CA LEU A 58 1.85 6.09 11.89
C LEU A 58 1.63 6.44 10.40
N VAL A 59 2.71 6.83 9.70
CA VAL A 59 2.64 7.14 8.27
C VAL A 59 2.42 5.86 7.47
N ARG A 60 3.16 4.79 7.80
CA ARG A 60 2.97 3.48 7.15
C ARG A 60 1.58 2.91 7.40
N LYS A 61 1.03 3.05 8.62
CA LYS A 61 -0.35 2.67 8.94
C LYS A 61 -1.35 3.39 8.03
N CYS A 62 -1.26 4.72 7.95
CA CYS A 62 -2.16 5.53 7.14
C CYS A 62 -2.06 5.15 5.65
N ALA A 63 -0.85 5.03 5.12
CA ALA A 63 -0.61 4.58 3.76
C ALA A 63 -1.20 3.18 3.50
N ALA A 64 -0.98 2.23 4.42
CA ALA A 64 -1.48 0.87 4.30
C ALA A 64 -3.01 0.81 4.31
N GLN A 65 -3.67 1.62 5.13
CA GLN A 65 -5.13 1.72 5.15
C GLN A 65 -5.69 2.11 3.77
N HIS A 66 -5.19 3.20 3.19
CA HIS A 66 -5.68 3.67 1.89
C HIS A 66 -5.23 2.76 0.73
N LEU A 67 -4.04 2.16 0.83
CA LEU A 67 -3.56 1.21 -0.16
C LEU A 67 -4.46 -0.02 -0.24
N LEU A 68 -4.96 -0.52 0.89
CA LEU A 68 -5.85 -1.68 0.92
C LEU A 68 -7.13 -1.38 0.13
N THR A 69 -7.74 -0.21 0.39
CA THR A 69 -8.94 0.24 -0.33
C THR A 69 -8.69 0.33 -1.84
N VAL A 70 -7.52 0.82 -2.27
CA VAL A 70 -7.16 0.89 -3.68
C VAL A 70 -6.99 -0.51 -4.28
N MET A 71 -6.29 -1.41 -3.59
CA MET A 71 -6.07 -2.78 -4.04
C MET A 71 -7.39 -3.54 -4.17
N GLU A 72 -8.29 -3.40 -3.20
CA GLU A 72 -9.65 -3.98 -3.24
C GLU A 72 -10.44 -3.47 -4.46
N LYS A 73 -10.39 -2.16 -4.73
CA LYS A 73 -11.03 -1.54 -5.92
C LYS A 73 -10.45 -2.07 -7.24
N ILE A 74 -9.14 -2.30 -7.32
CA ILE A 74 -8.49 -2.80 -8.55
C ILE A 74 -8.79 -4.30 -8.74
N GLY A 75 -8.75 -5.06 -7.65
CA GLY A 75 -8.94 -6.51 -7.64
C GLY A 75 -7.68 -7.30 -8.07
N ALA A 76 -7.53 -8.50 -7.51
CA ALA A 76 -6.34 -9.33 -7.65
C ALA A 76 -5.94 -9.62 -9.12
N LYS A 77 -6.92 -9.85 -10.00
CA LYS A 77 -6.68 -10.12 -11.43
C LYS A 77 -5.94 -8.97 -12.12
N LYS A 78 -6.36 -7.72 -11.88
CA LYS A 78 -5.73 -6.53 -12.49
C LYS A 78 -4.42 -6.16 -11.80
N LEU A 79 -4.29 -6.44 -10.50
CA LEU A 79 -3.01 -6.32 -9.78
C LEU A 79 -1.96 -7.28 -10.33
N ALA A 80 -2.37 -8.47 -10.78
CA ALA A 80 -1.53 -9.47 -11.44
C ALA A 80 -1.32 -9.23 -12.96
N ALA A 81 -1.55 -8.02 -13.47
CA ALA A 81 -1.45 -7.73 -14.90
C ALA A 81 -0.06 -8.02 -15.47
N THR A 82 1.00 -7.69 -14.72
CA THR A 82 2.40 -7.90 -15.14
C THR A 82 3.20 -8.58 -14.01
N PRO A 83 4.15 -9.49 -14.31
CA PRO A 83 4.98 -10.13 -13.29
C PRO A 83 5.70 -9.13 -12.38
N VAL A 84 6.33 -8.10 -12.96
CA VAL A 84 7.07 -7.07 -12.22
C VAL A 84 6.20 -6.35 -11.18
N ARG A 85 4.98 -5.93 -11.56
CA ARG A 85 4.04 -5.30 -10.63
C ARG A 85 3.58 -6.27 -9.54
N ALA A 86 3.26 -7.51 -9.91
CA ALA A 86 2.78 -8.52 -8.97
C ALA A 86 3.86 -8.85 -7.92
N GLU A 87 5.10 -9.02 -8.37
CA GLU A 87 6.26 -9.26 -7.52
C GLU A 87 6.53 -8.09 -6.55
N ARG A 88 6.46 -6.85 -7.06
CA ARG A 88 6.60 -5.63 -6.25
C ARG A 88 5.51 -5.53 -5.19
N LEU A 89 4.26 -5.82 -5.55
CA LEU A 89 3.12 -5.83 -4.62
C LEU A 89 3.31 -6.89 -3.53
N LEU A 90 3.68 -8.11 -3.90
CA LEU A 90 3.87 -9.21 -2.95
C LEU A 90 4.93 -8.88 -1.90
N ARG A 91 6.10 -8.37 -2.33
CA ARG A 91 7.16 -7.91 -1.41
C ARG A 91 6.68 -6.81 -0.47
N LEU A 92 5.95 -5.83 -1.03
CA LEU A 92 5.44 -4.70 -0.28
C LEU A 92 4.38 -5.12 0.75
N THR A 93 3.45 -5.99 0.38
CA THR A 93 2.42 -6.51 1.30
C THR A 93 3.01 -7.41 2.37
N ALA A 94 4.03 -8.21 2.03
CA ALA A 94 4.79 -9.00 3.00
C ALA A 94 5.51 -8.11 4.01
N LYS A 95 6.15 -7.02 3.55
CA LYS A 95 6.78 -6.01 4.43
C LYS A 95 5.76 -5.39 5.39
N LEU A 96 4.57 -5.04 4.92
CA LEU A 96 3.51 -4.51 5.77
C LEU A 96 2.98 -5.54 6.77
N ALA A 97 2.82 -6.80 6.35
CA ALA A 97 2.37 -7.89 7.22
C ALA A 97 3.36 -8.20 8.35
N GLN A 98 4.63 -7.83 8.20
CA GLN A 98 5.70 -7.96 9.19
C GLN A 98 6.03 -6.65 9.92
N ASP A 99 5.22 -5.60 9.76
CA ASP A 99 5.47 -4.29 10.37
C ASP A 99 5.46 -4.35 11.92
N CYS A 100 6.19 -3.45 12.57
CA CYS A 100 6.17 -3.37 14.04
C CYS A 100 4.80 -2.94 14.61
N TYR A 101 3.97 -2.22 13.84
CA TYR A 101 2.63 -1.79 14.26
C TYR A 101 1.54 -2.81 13.90
N LYS A 102 0.72 -3.18 14.89
CA LYS A 102 -0.37 -4.16 14.73
C LYS A 102 -1.36 -3.80 13.63
N ASP A 103 -1.78 -2.54 13.56
CA ASP A 103 -2.73 -2.09 12.53
C ASP A 103 -2.14 -2.21 11.12
N THR A 104 -0.86 -1.86 10.96
CA THR A 104 -0.16 -2.00 9.68
C THR A 104 -0.07 -3.47 9.26
N ARG A 105 0.24 -4.38 10.20
CA ARG A 105 0.21 -5.83 9.94
C ARG A 105 -1.16 -6.32 9.53
N TYR A 106 -2.21 -5.83 10.17
CA TYR A 106 -3.59 -6.17 9.81
C TYR A 106 -3.92 -5.79 8.36
N TYR A 107 -3.57 -4.58 7.93
CA TYR A 107 -3.76 -4.18 6.53
C TYR A 107 -2.90 -5.01 5.57
N GLY A 108 -1.63 -5.25 5.91
CA GLY A 108 -0.73 -6.10 5.11
C GLY A 108 -1.27 -7.52 4.93
N ALA A 109 -1.76 -8.14 6.01
CA ALA A 109 -2.37 -9.47 5.96
C ALA A 109 -3.64 -9.51 5.09
N LYS A 110 -4.50 -8.48 5.17
CA LYS A 110 -5.66 -8.37 4.29
C LYS A 110 -5.27 -8.25 2.82
N MET A 111 -4.27 -7.42 2.51
CA MET A 111 -3.77 -7.30 1.15
C MET A 111 -3.18 -8.62 0.66
N LEU A 112 -2.40 -9.33 1.47
CA LEU A 112 -1.88 -10.66 1.12
C LEU A 112 -3.03 -11.62 0.79
N ASN A 113 -4.06 -11.70 1.64
CA ASN A 113 -5.23 -12.55 1.37
C ASN A 113 -5.91 -12.20 0.04
N LEU A 114 -6.04 -10.90 -0.27
CA LEU A 114 -6.54 -10.45 -1.58
C LEU A 114 -5.64 -10.91 -2.73
N LEU A 115 -4.32 -10.79 -2.60
CA LEU A 115 -3.38 -11.24 -3.65
C LEU A 115 -3.45 -12.76 -3.85
N MET A 116 -3.46 -13.52 -2.75
CA MET A 116 -3.49 -14.99 -2.74
C MET A 116 -4.79 -15.58 -3.29
N SER A 117 -5.84 -14.77 -3.47
CA SER A 117 -7.07 -15.20 -4.15
C SER A 117 -6.88 -15.40 -5.66
N HIS A 118 -5.68 -15.14 -6.22
CA HIS A 118 -5.42 -15.22 -7.65
C HIS A 118 -4.15 -16.05 -7.96
N GLN A 119 -4.29 -17.07 -8.81
CA GLN A 119 -3.27 -18.08 -9.08
C GLN A 119 -1.89 -17.54 -9.48
N LYS A 120 -1.82 -16.41 -10.20
CA LYS A 120 -0.54 -15.77 -10.57
C LYS A 120 0.29 -15.37 -9.35
N PHE A 121 -0.34 -14.92 -8.25
CA PHE A 121 0.38 -14.59 -7.02
C PHE A 121 0.83 -15.83 -6.28
N ASN A 122 0.05 -16.91 -6.29
CA ASN A 122 0.44 -18.19 -5.68
C ASN A 122 1.71 -18.75 -6.34
N ARG A 123 1.78 -18.75 -7.68
CA ARG A 123 2.98 -19.18 -8.40
C ARG A 123 4.22 -18.32 -8.09
N LEU A 124 4.03 -17.00 -7.94
CA LEU A 124 5.12 -16.10 -7.55
C LEU A 124 5.59 -16.40 -6.12
N LEU A 125 4.65 -16.66 -5.20
CA LEU A 125 5.01 -17.00 -3.82
C LEU A 125 5.80 -18.31 -3.74
N GLU A 126 5.39 -19.34 -4.48
CA GLU A 126 6.13 -20.61 -4.59
C GLU A 126 7.57 -20.37 -5.06
N GLN A 127 7.75 -19.55 -6.09
CA GLN A 127 9.09 -19.17 -6.58
C GLN A 127 9.92 -18.47 -5.50
N PHE A 128 9.33 -17.53 -4.75
CA PHE A 128 10.02 -16.83 -3.66
C PHE A 128 10.49 -17.76 -2.55
N VAL A 129 9.64 -18.68 -2.12
CA VAL A 129 9.96 -19.64 -1.05
C VAL A 129 11.03 -20.62 -1.53
N SER A 130 10.88 -21.18 -2.72
CA SER A 130 11.87 -22.11 -3.29
C SER A 130 13.25 -21.49 -3.49
N THR A 131 13.36 -20.17 -3.69
CA THR A 131 14.66 -19.49 -3.79
C THR A 131 15.31 -19.15 -2.44
N HIS A 132 14.56 -19.18 -1.33
CA HIS A 132 15.07 -18.83 0.00
C HIS A 132 15.33 -20.03 0.91
N ASP A 133 14.92 -21.24 0.50
CA ASP A 133 15.14 -22.51 1.21
C ASP A 133 16.36 -23.31 0.67
N LEU A 134 17.35 -22.65 0.04
CA LEU A 134 18.62 -23.26 -0.40
C LEU A 134 19.84 -22.52 0.14
#